data_AF-A0A7Y8K018-F1
#
_entry.id   AF-A0A7Y8K018-F1
#
_cell.length_a   1.000
_cell.length_b   1.000
_cell.length_c   1.000
_cell.angle_alpha   90.00
_cell.angle_beta   90.00
_cell.angle_gamma   90.00
#
_symmetry.space_group_name_H-M   'P 1'
#
loop_
_entity.id
_entity.type
_entity.pdbx_description
1 polymer ?
#
loop_
_entity_poly.entity_id
_entity_poly.type
_entity_poly.pdbx_seq_one_letter_code
_entity_poly.pdbx_strand_id
1 'polypeptide(L)' 'MKALYRYIVTQPDKEFVLDNAAATDAVAYREGVRFAAELLAEQSSPGQRPISFGLVVLNADGREIWRVDIKASAPPDAGS' A
#
# COMPACT_ATOMS: atom_id res chain seq x y z
N MET A 1 -5.01 20.35 14.18
CA MET A 1 -4.30 20.70 12.94
C MET A 1 -4.06 19.41 12.17
N LYS A 2 -4.22 19.37 10.84
CA LYS A 2 -3.87 18.19 10.03
C LYS A 2 -2.49 18.40 9.42
N ALA A 3 -1.68 17.35 9.39
CA ALA A 3 -0.37 17.33 8.73
C ALA A 3 -0.46 16.50 7.45
N LEU A 4 0.42 16.76 6.49
CA LEU A 4 0.51 16.00 5.25
C LEU A 4 1.48 14.84 5.42
N TYR A 5 0.97 13.63 5.21
CA TYR A 5 1.71 12.38 5.24
C TYR A 5 1.90 11.90 3.80
N ARG A 6 3.03 11.26 3.50
CA ARG A 6 3.32 10.74 2.16
C ARG A 6 3.21 9.22 2.13
N TYR A 7 2.47 8.71 1.17
CA TYR A 7 2.24 7.29 0.96
C TYR A 7 2.95 6.93 -0.35
N ILE A 8 4.07 6.23 -0.22
CA ILE A 8 4.91 5.84 -1.35
C ILE A 8 4.59 4.39 -1.68
N VAL A 9 3.99 4.17 -2.85
CA VAL A 9 3.60 2.85 -3.33
C VAL A 9 4.59 2.42 -4.41
N THR A 10 5.27 1.30 -4.20
CA THR A 10 6.21 0.74 -5.16
C THR A 10 5.61 -0.53 -5.75
N GLN A 11 5.57 -0.63 -7.07
CA GLN A 11 5.22 -1.83 -7.84
C GLN A 11 6.41 -2.18 -8.76
N PRO A 12 6.48 -3.39 -9.36
CA PRO A 12 7.66 -3.84 -10.10
C PRO A 12 8.12 -2.89 -11.21
N ASP A 13 7.19 -2.15 -11.81
CA ASP A 13 7.38 -1.30 -12.98
C ASP A 13 7.13 0.19 -12.70
N LYS A 14 6.70 0.57 -11.49
CA LYS A 14 6.26 1.94 -11.20
C LYS A 14 6.28 2.28 -9.71
N GLU A 15 6.36 3.58 -9.44
CA GLU A 15 6.24 4.14 -8.11
C GLU A 15 5.23 5.29 -8.11
N PHE A 16 4.42 5.38 -7.07
CA PHE A 16 3.45 6.46 -6.85
C PHE A 16 3.68 7.11 -5.50
N VAL A 17 3.52 8.43 -5.43
CA VAL A 17 3.52 9.18 -4.18
C VAL A 17 2.17 9.86 -4.02
N LEU A 18 1.50 9.60 -2.91
CA LEU A 18 0.21 10.19 -2.57
C LEU A 18 0.35 11.01 -1.29
N ASP A 19 -0.20 12.22 -1.30
CA ASP A 19 -0.31 13.05 -0.09
C ASP A 19 -1.64 12.75 0.62
N ASN A 20 -1.56 12.47 1.92
CA ASN A 20 -2.71 12.17 2.76
C ASN A 20 -2.74 13.07 4.01
N ALA A 21 -3.87 13.71 4.27
CA ALA A 21 -4.03 14.64 5.36
C ALA A 21 -4.59 13.94 6.62
N ALA A 22 -3.71 13.66 7.58
CA ALA A 22 -4.07 13.01 8.84
C ALA A 22 -3.82 13.92 10.06
N ALA A 23 -4.56 13.65 11.14
CA ALA A 23 -4.42 14.41 12.39
C ALA A 23 -3.24 13.92 13.26
N THR A 24 -2.88 12.64 13.14
CA THR A 24 -1.82 12.00 13.92
C THR A 24 -1.21 10.82 13.14
N ASP A 25 -0.04 10.36 13.57
CA ASP A 25 0.62 9.17 13.02
C ASP A 25 -0.26 7.92 13.11
N ALA A 26 -1.05 7.78 14.18
CA ALA A 26 -1.97 6.66 14.35
C ALA A 26 -3.11 6.67 13.33
N VAL A 27 -3.61 7.86 12.96
CA VAL A 27 -4.62 8.01 11.90
C VAL A 27 -4.01 7.67 10.55
N ALA A 28 -2.83 8.22 10.23
CA ALA A 28 -2.12 7.91 9.00
C ALA A 28 -1.82 6.40 8.89
N TYR A 29 -1.35 5.77 9.96
CA TYR A 29 -1.14 4.32 10.00
C TYR A 29 -2.42 3.55 9.65
N ARG A 30 -3.55 3.86 10.30
CA ARG A 30 -4.83 3.17 10.06
C ARG A 30 -5.30 3.34 8.61
N GLU A 31 -5.15 4.54 8.05
CA GLU A 31 -5.48 4.82 6.65
C GLU A 31 -4.53 4.11 5.69
N GLY A 32 -3.24 4.00 6.02
CA GLY A 32 -2.26 3.21 5.28
C GLY A 32 -2.61 1.73 5.22
N VAL A 33 -2.99 1.14 6.35
CA VAL A 33 -3.43 -0.26 6.42
C VAL A 33 -4.66 -0.48 5.53
N ARG A 34 -5.64 0.42 5.61
CA ARG A 34 -6.85 0.34 4.76
C ARG A 34 -6.50 0.44 3.28
N PHE A 35 -5.65 1.40 2.91
CA PHE A 35 -5.24 1.62 1.53
C PHE A 35 -4.47 0.41 0.97
N ALA A 36 -3.56 -0.20 1.74
CA ALA A 36 -2.89 -1.44 1.33
C ALA A 36 -3.87 -2.61 1.11
N ALA A 37 -4.90 -2.72 1.96
CA ALA A 37 -5.94 -3.75 1.80
C ALA A 37 -6.79 -3.52 0.54
N GLU A 38 -7.14 -2.26 0.24
CA GLU A 38 -7.87 -1.89 -0.98
C GLU A 38 -7.03 -2.18 -2.23
N LEU A 39 -5.73 -1.81 -2.25
CA LEU A 39 -4.80 -2.15 -3.32
C LEU A 39 -4.67 -3.66 -3.54
N LEU A 40 -4.58 -4.43 -2.45
CA LEU A 40 -4.51 -5.88 -2.51
C LEU A 40 -5.80 -6.46 -3.11
N ALA A 41 -6.96 -5.99 -2.67
CA ALA A 41 -8.25 -6.46 -3.17
C ALA A 41 -8.43 -6.16 -4.67
N GLU A 42 -8.02 -4.97 -5.12
CA GLU A 42 -8.07 -4.58 -6.54
C GLU A 42 -7.20 -5.50 -7.41
N GLN A 43 -6.02 -5.89 -6.93
CA GLN A 43 -5.10 -6.79 -7.64
C GLN A 43 -5.44 -8.29 -7.46
N SER A 44 -6.41 -8.64 -6.61
CA SER A 44 -6.76 -10.04 -6.30
C SER A 44 -7.85 -10.62 -7.23
N SER A 45 -7.94 -10.18 -8.48
CA SER A 45 -8.97 -10.70 -9.40
C SER A 45 -8.67 -12.14 -9.84
N PRO A 46 -9.71 -13.01 -10.03
CA PRO A 46 -9.52 -14.38 -10.50
C PRO A 46 -8.75 -14.46 -11.82
N GLY A 47 -7.72 -15.32 -11.89
CA GLY A 47 -6.86 -15.50 -13.07
C GLY A 47 -5.72 -14.47 -13.22
N GLN A 48 -5.45 -13.65 -12.19
CA GLN A 48 -4.39 -12.64 -12.26
C GLN A 48 -2.97 -13.16 -11.94
N ARG A 49 -2.01 -12.36 -12.42
CA ARG A 49 -0.56 -12.47 -12.17
C ARG A 49 -0.24 -12.37 -10.67
N PRO A 50 0.95 -12.84 -10.24
CA PRO A 50 1.42 -12.61 -8.88
C PRO A 50 1.34 -11.13 -8.49
N ILE A 51 0.79 -10.86 -7.32
CA ILE A 51 0.67 -9.53 -6.73
C ILE A 51 2.02 -9.19 -6.10
N SER A 52 2.57 -8.02 -6.43
CA SER A 52 3.78 -7.50 -5.79
C SER A 52 3.66 -6.00 -5.63
N PHE A 53 3.63 -5.50 -4.39
CA PHE A 53 3.76 -4.07 -4.13
C PHE A 53 4.31 -3.80 -2.72
N GLY A 54 4.99 -2.67 -2.57
CA GLY A 54 5.39 -2.08 -1.30
C GLY A 54 4.61 -0.80 -1.02
N LEU A 55 4.40 -0.48 0.25
CA LEU A 55 3.85 0.79 0.71
C LEU A 55 4.68 1.29 1.90
N VAL A 56 5.13 2.54 1.82
CA VAL A 56 5.78 3.27 2.91
C VAL A 56 4.94 4.50 3.27
N VAL A 57 4.64 4.68 4.55
CA VAL A 57 3.95 5.86 5.09
C VAL A 57 4.96 6.73 5.84
N LEU A 58 5.17 7.94 5.35
CA LEU A 58 6.03 8.95 5.95
C LEU A 58 5.18 10.05 6.61
N ASN A 59 5.62 10.51 7.78
CA ASN A 59 5.05 11.69 8.41
C ASN A 59 5.49 13.00 7.71
N ALA A 60 4.99 14.13 8.20
CA ALA A 60 5.33 15.45 7.64
C ALA A 60 6.82 15.81 7.74
N ASP A 61 7.54 15.23 8.70
CA ASP A 61 9.00 15.40 8.85
C ASP A 61 9.80 14.42 7.97
N GLY A 62 9.11 13.56 7.21
CA GLY A 62 9.74 12.52 6.38
C GLY A 62 10.17 11.26 7.15
N ARG A 63 9.76 11.11 8.41
CA ARG A 63 10.01 9.90 9.20
C ARG A 63 9.06 8.77 8.77
N GLU A 64 9.61 7.58 8.58
CA GLU A 64 8.83 6.36 8.36
C GLU A 64 8.02 5.99 9.60
N ILE A 65 6.71 5.87 9.42
CA ILE A 65 5.77 5.41 10.45
C ILE A 65 5.49 3.93 10.26
N TRP A 66 5.38 3.52 9.00
CA TRP A 66 5.00 2.17 8.65
C TRP A 66 5.46 1.80 7.26
N ARG A 67 5.81 0.54 7.09
CA ARG A 67 6.16 -0.09 5.83
C ARG A 67 5.51 -1.46 5.75
N VAL A 68 5.03 -1.80 4.57
CA VAL A 68 4.60 -3.15 4.24
C VAL A 68 5.03 -3.50 2.83
N ASP A 69 5.53 -4.72 2.66
CA ASP A 69 5.85 -5.32 1.37
C ASP A 69 4.98 -6.56 1.19
N ILE A 70 4.19 -6.58 0.13
CA ILE A 70 3.25 -7.66 -0.19
C ILE A 70 3.73 -8.39 -1.43
N LYS A 71 3.84 -9.71 -1.30
CA LYS A 71 4.03 -10.64 -2.39
C LYS A 71 3.03 -11.78 -2.24
N ALA A 72 2.11 -11.92 -3.18
CA ALA A 72 1.17 -13.03 -3.22
C ALA A 72 1.28 -13.75 -4.56
N SER A 73 1.50 -15.06 -4.51
CA SER A 73 1.42 -15.92 -5.69
C SER A 73 -0.03 -16.09 -6.11
N ALA A 74 -0.29 -16.10 -7.42
CA ALA A 74 -1.57 -16.59 -7.92
C ALA A 74 -1.75 -18.05 -7.46
N PRO A 75 -2.98 -18.49 -7.12
CA PRO A 75 -3.25 -19.91 -6.98
C PRO A 75 -2.82 -20.61 -8.28
N PRO A 76 -2.27 -21.84 -8.24
CA PRO A 76 -2.07 -22.59 -9.47
C PRO A 76 -3.42 -22.66 -10.20
N ASP A 77 -3.41 -22.43 -11.52
CA ASP A 77 -4.59 -22.65 -12.34
C ASP A 77 -5.16 -24.01 -11.96
N ALA A 78 -6.41 -24.03 -11.50
CA ALA A 78 -7.13 -25.27 -11.31
C ALA A 78 -7.40 -25.82 -12.72
N GLY A 79 -6.40 -26.50 -13.27
CA GLY A 79 -6.42 -27.13 -14.57
C GLY A 79 -7.61 -28.09 -14.65
N SER A 80 -8.29 -27.95 -15.78
CA SER A 80 -9.54 -28.60 -16.21
C SER A 80 -9.51 -30.12 -16.18
#